data_AF-A0A1M5HXR9-F1
#
_entry.id   AF-A0A1M5HXR9-F1
#
_cell.length_a   1.000
_cell.length_b   1.000
_cell.length_c   1.000
_cell.angle_alpha   90.00
_cell.angle_beta   90.00
_cell.angle_gamma   90.00
#
_symmetry.space_group_name_H-M   'P 1'
#
loop_
_entity.id
_entity.type
_entity.pdbx_description
1 polymer ?
#
loop_
_entity_poly.entity_id
_entity_poly.type
_entity_poly.pdbx_seq_one_letter_code
_entity_poly.pdbx_strand_id
1 'polypeptide(L)'
;MMTRFSTRTLWIAVALSALATSAFAETPAPTPWVLSPDMGYGYDKEGKTFSYKMGTNNAGLLLKGAKKVPKGTLFFIGQNGQLYMRSGPYLEGDGKFMFGSN
;
A
#
# COMPACT_ATOMS: atom_id res chain seq x y z
N MET A 1 -49.59 32.69 18.69
CA MET A 1 -49.65 32.77 17.21
C MET A 1 -48.55 31.85 16.67
N MET A 2 -48.90 30.71 16.04
CA MET A 2 -47.92 29.73 15.57
C MET A 2 -47.20 30.24 14.32
N THR A 3 -45.88 30.30 14.40
CA THR A 3 -44.99 30.58 13.26
C THR A 3 -45.09 29.42 12.27
N ARG A 4 -45.71 29.69 11.11
CA ARG A 4 -45.79 28.75 9.99
C ARG A 4 -44.39 28.64 9.37
N PHE A 5 -43.67 27.56 9.65
CA PHE A 5 -42.42 27.27 8.95
C PHE A 5 -42.73 26.85 7.51
N SER A 6 -42.17 27.60 6.55
CA SER A 6 -42.36 27.39 5.11
C SER A 6 -41.67 26.10 4.67
N THR A 7 -42.46 25.10 4.26
CA THR A 7 -42.00 23.77 3.85
C THR A 7 -41.04 23.80 2.65
N ARG A 8 -41.03 24.87 1.86
CA ARG A 8 -40.15 25.03 0.68
C ARG A 8 -38.66 25.15 1.04
N THR A 9 -38.32 25.74 2.18
CA THR A 9 -36.92 25.90 2.60
C THR A 9 -36.28 24.57 2.99
N LEU A 10 -37.10 23.63 3.50
CA LEU A 10 -36.63 22.31 3.92
C LEU A 10 -36.14 21.46 2.73
N TRP A 11 -36.80 21.57 1.58
CA TRP A 11 -36.47 20.75 0.40
C TRP A 11 -35.18 21.18 -0.31
N ILE A 12 -34.82 22.46 -0.28
CA ILE A 12 -33.57 22.96 -0.88
C ILE A 12 -32.35 22.50 -0.07
N ALA A 13 -32.49 22.37 1.26
CA ALA A 13 -31.40 21.87 2.11
C ALA A 13 -31.07 20.39 1.86
N VAL A 14 -32.06 19.56 1.50
CA VAL A 14 -31.87 18.13 1.19
C VAL A 14 -31.19 17.92 -0.16
N ALA A 15 -31.41 18.80 -1.13
CA ALA A 15 -30.74 18.71 -2.43
C ALA A 15 -29.24 19.06 -2.35
N LEU A 16 -28.85 19.96 -1.43
CA LEU A 16 -27.46 20.38 -1.27
C LEU A 16 -26.59 19.35 -0.52
N SER A 17 -27.18 18.53 0.37
CA SER A 17 -26.45 17.46 1.07
C SER A 17 -26.20 16.23 0.20
N ALA A 18 -27.00 16.02 -0.86
CA ALA A 18 -26.77 14.95 -1.84
C ALA A 18 -25.60 15.24 -2.80
N LEU A 19 -25.14 16.49 -2.87
CA LEU A 19 -23.99 16.95 -3.67
C LEU A 19 -22.68 16.99 -2.88
N ALA A 20 -22.67 16.58 -1.61
CA ALA A 20 -21.46 16.39 -0.82
C ALA A 20 -20.71 15.14 -1.29
N THR A 21 -20.20 15.25 -2.53
CA THR A 21 -18.93 14.74 -3.01
C THR A 21 -18.41 13.51 -2.27
N SER A 22 -18.57 12.37 -2.93
CA SER A 22 -17.63 11.25 -2.81
C SER A 22 -16.22 11.81 -2.88
N ALA A 23 -15.57 12.00 -1.74
CA ALA A 23 -14.14 12.18 -1.68
C ALA A 23 -13.54 10.85 -2.13
N PHE A 24 -13.17 10.77 -3.41
CA PHE A 24 -12.31 9.70 -3.87
C PHE A 24 -11.08 9.76 -2.98
N ALA A 25 -10.88 8.73 -2.16
CA ALA A 25 -9.64 8.56 -1.42
C ALA A 25 -8.54 8.53 -2.49
N GLU A 26 -7.85 9.65 -2.65
CA GLU A 26 -6.73 9.78 -3.56
C GLU A 26 -5.74 8.72 -3.12
N THR A 27 -5.64 7.66 -3.91
CA THR A 27 -4.72 6.56 -3.58
C THR A 27 -3.35 7.23 -3.56
N PRO A 28 -2.67 7.27 -2.40
CA PRO A 28 -1.39 7.94 -2.29
C PRO A 28 -0.49 7.49 -3.43
N ALA A 29 0.18 8.43 -4.09
CA ALA A 29 1.09 8.12 -5.18
C ALA A 29 1.96 6.91 -4.78
N PRO A 30 2.09 5.89 -5.64
CA PRO A 30 2.75 4.65 -5.28
C PRO A 30 4.17 4.97 -4.80
N THR A 31 4.45 4.65 -3.53
CA THR A 31 5.77 4.87 -2.96
C THR A 31 6.75 3.95 -3.66
N PRO A 32 7.79 4.49 -4.30
CA PRO A 32 8.75 3.67 -5.02
C PRO A 32 9.48 2.75 -4.04
N TRP A 33 9.74 1.52 -4.47
CA TRP A 33 10.59 0.61 -3.71
C TRP A 33 12.03 1.14 -3.74
N VAL A 34 12.63 1.27 -2.57
CA VAL A 34 13.98 1.80 -2.35
C VAL A 34 14.87 0.64 -1.94
N LEU A 35 15.85 0.36 -2.80
CA LEU A 35 16.89 -0.62 -2.52
C LEU A 35 18.03 0.06 -1.77
N SER A 36 17.95 0.08 -0.43
CA SER A 36 19.03 0.56 0.42
C SER A 36 19.25 -0.37 1.63
N PRO A 37 20.47 -0.40 2.20
CA PRO A 37 20.80 -1.30 3.31
C PRO A 37 19.99 -1.05 4.60
N ASP A 38 19.38 0.14 4.71
CA ASP A 38 18.61 0.60 5.86
C ASP A 38 17.08 0.54 5.65
N MET A 39 16.59 -0.03 4.55
CA MET A 39 15.15 -0.12 4.27
C MET A 39 14.61 -1.53 4.50
N GLY A 40 13.53 -1.63 5.27
CA GLY A 40 12.76 -2.84 5.51
C GLY A 40 11.34 -2.75 4.94
N TYR A 41 10.80 -3.89 4.51
CA TYR A 41 9.43 -4.02 3.99
C TYR A 41 8.72 -5.17 4.70
N GLY A 42 7.45 -5.00 5.03
CA GLY A 42 6.69 -6.03 5.75
C GLY A 42 5.22 -5.70 5.89
N TYR A 43 4.53 -6.53 6.67
CA TYR A 43 3.12 -6.36 7.02
C TYR A 43 2.95 -5.81 8.42
N ASP A 44 2.07 -4.82 8.56
CA ASP A 44 1.60 -4.41 9.87
C ASP A 44 0.62 -5.45 10.44
N LYS A 45 0.05 -5.15 11.62
CA LYS A 45 -0.81 -6.10 12.34
C LYS A 45 -2.12 -6.35 11.59
N GLU A 46 -2.48 -5.42 10.74
CA GLU A 46 -3.70 -5.37 9.93
C GLU A 46 -3.48 -6.01 8.54
N GLY A 47 -2.26 -6.46 8.23
CA GLY A 47 -1.91 -7.09 6.96
C GLY A 47 -1.69 -6.09 5.82
N LYS A 48 -1.49 -4.80 6.13
CA LYS A 48 -1.12 -3.78 5.15
C LYS A 48 0.39 -3.74 5.00
N THR A 49 0.85 -3.66 3.76
CA THR A 49 2.27 -3.51 3.45
C THR A 49 2.77 -2.13 3.92
N PHE A 50 3.89 -2.12 4.62
CA PHE A 50 4.61 -0.89 4.98
C PHE A 50 6.10 -0.98 4.62
N SER A 51 6.72 0.20 4.53
CA SER A 51 8.17 0.36 4.41
C SER A 51 8.70 1.09 5.65
N TYR A 52 9.85 0.68 6.17
CA TYR A 52 10.46 1.27 7.35
C TYR A 52 11.94 1.53 7.14
N LYS A 53 12.35 2.78 7.38
CA LYS A 53 13.75 3.18 7.39
C LYS A 53 14.35 2.90 8.76
N MET A 54 15.30 1.99 8.81
CA MET A 54 15.99 1.58 10.03
C MET A 54 16.97 2.67 10.50
N GLY A 55 16.94 2.93 11.80
CA GLY A 55 18.00 3.69 12.47
C GLY A 55 19.20 2.80 12.79
N THR A 56 20.38 3.41 12.94
CA THR A 56 21.66 2.74 13.24
C THR A 56 21.63 1.87 14.50
N ASN A 57 20.86 2.25 15.52
CA ASN A 57 20.74 1.50 16.78
C ASN A 57 19.92 0.19 16.65
N ASN A 58 19.03 0.10 15.66
CA ASN A 58 18.05 -0.99 15.56
C ASN A 58 18.46 -2.09 14.55
N ALA A 59 19.41 -1.80 13.67
CA ALA A 59 19.85 -2.75 12.64
C ALA A 59 20.43 -4.05 13.24
N GLY A 60 21.21 -3.95 14.32
CA GLY A 60 21.79 -5.12 14.99
C GLY A 60 20.75 -6.06 15.62
N LEU A 61 19.67 -5.49 16.16
CA LEU A 61 18.55 -6.29 16.69
C LEU A 61 17.76 -6.95 15.57
N LEU A 62 17.54 -6.26 14.44
CA LEU A 62 16.82 -6.82 13.31
C LEU A 62 17.58 -7.98 12.65
N LEU A 63 18.90 -7.88 12.57
CA LEU A 63 19.73 -8.96 12.03
C LEU A 63 19.82 -10.17 12.97
N LYS A 64 19.55 -9.99 14.27
CA LYS A 64 19.59 -11.08 15.25
C LYS A 64 18.44 -12.06 14.99
N GLY A 65 18.77 -13.20 14.41
CA GLY A 65 17.80 -14.25 14.06
C GLY A 65 17.23 -14.11 12.64
N ALA A 66 17.63 -13.08 11.89
CA ALA A 66 17.28 -12.96 10.48
C ALA A 66 17.99 -14.05 9.66
N LYS A 67 17.29 -14.59 8.67
CA LYS A 67 17.87 -15.50 7.68
C LYS A 67 18.09 -14.74 6.38
N LYS A 68 19.25 -14.96 5.76
CA LYS A 68 19.49 -14.46 4.42
C LYS A 68 18.50 -15.11 3.45
N VAL A 69 17.86 -14.29 2.63
CA VAL A 69 16.97 -14.76 1.58
C VAL A 69 17.78 -15.57 0.55
N PRO A 70 17.33 -16.76 0.14
CA PRO A 70 17.98 -17.51 -0.93
C PRO A 70 18.12 -16.70 -2.22
N LYS A 71 19.18 -16.98 -2.99
CA LYS A 71 19.28 -16.45 -4.35
C LYS A 71 18.13 -17.02 -5.19
N GLY A 72 17.56 -16.22 -6.09
CA GLY A 72 16.42 -16.67 -6.88
C GLY A 72 15.09 -16.60 -6.12
N THR A 73 14.96 -15.69 -5.15
CA THR A 73 13.67 -15.30 -4.58
C THR A 73 13.22 -13.93 -5.10
N LEU A 74 12.01 -13.86 -5.62
CA LEU A 74 11.36 -12.62 -6.06
C LEU A 74 10.40 -12.12 -4.97
N PHE A 75 10.40 -10.81 -4.72
CA PHE A 75 9.41 -10.11 -3.90
C PHE A 75 8.65 -9.10 -4.74
N PHE A 76 7.33 -9.01 -4.57
CA PHE A 76 6.49 -8.08 -5.33
C PHE A 76 5.20 -7.75 -4.59
N ILE A 77 4.59 -6.61 -4.91
CA ILE A 77 3.26 -6.24 -4.43
C ILE A 77 2.22 -6.64 -5.48
N GLY A 78 1.22 -7.43 -5.06
CA GLY A 78 0.09 -7.78 -5.90
C GLY A 78 -0.89 -6.62 -6.07
N GLN A 79 -1.83 -6.73 -7.01
CA GLN A 79 -2.85 -5.70 -7.24
C GLN A 79 -3.72 -5.41 -6.01
N ASN A 80 -3.79 -6.35 -5.07
CA ASN A 80 -4.46 -6.21 -3.77
C ASN A 80 -3.61 -5.49 -2.71
N GLY A 81 -2.43 -4.94 -3.05
CA GLY A 81 -1.55 -4.25 -2.12
C GLY A 81 -0.77 -5.16 -1.17
N GLN A 82 -0.84 -6.48 -1.36
CA GLN A 82 -0.18 -7.47 -0.52
C GLN A 82 1.22 -7.81 -1.04
N LEU A 83 2.18 -7.96 -0.13
CA LEU A 83 3.53 -8.47 -0.39
C LEU A 83 3.55 -9.98 -0.58
N TYR A 84 4.00 -10.41 -1.76
CA TYR A 84 4.21 -11.80 -2.11
C TYR A 84 5.71 -12.11 -2.22
N MET A 85 6.04 -13.38 -1.98
CA MET A 85 7.34 -13.95 -2.31
C MET A 85 7.18 -15.16 -3.22
N ARG A 86 8.12 -15.35 -4.15
CA ARG A 86 8.20 -16.54 -4.99
C ARG A 86 9.61 -17.11 -4.92
N SER A 87 9.70 -18.37 -4.53
CA SER A 87 10.92 -19.18 -4.66
C SER A 87 10.80 -20.05 -5.90
N GLY A 88 11.67 -19.85 -6.89
CA GLY A 88 11.66 -20.57 -8.17
C GLY A 88 12.11 -19.69 -9.33
N PRO A 89 12.18 -20.23 -10.56
CA PRO A 89 12.59 -19.46 -11.73
C PRO A 89 11.64 -18.28 -11.96
N TYR A 90 12.20 -17.07 -11.92
CA TYR A 90 11.55 -15.83 -12.37
C TYR A 90 12.39 -15.11 -13.44
N LEU A 91 13.55 -15.67 -13.76
CA LEU A 91 14.42 -15.28 -14.85
C LEU A 91 14.52 -16.44 -15.83
N GLU A 92 14.48 -16.14 -17.12
CA GLU A 92 14.82 -17.07 -18.18
C GLU A 92 16.34 -17.37 -18.18
N GLY A 93 16.77 -18.33 -19.02
CA GLY A 93 18.18 -18.72 -19.11
C GLY A 93 19.12 -17.59 -19.57
N ASP A 94 18.58 -16.60 -20.27
CA ASP A 94 19.27 -15.37 -20.70
C ASP A 94 19.19 -14.23 -19.67
N GLY A 95 18.52 -14.44 -18.54
CA GLY A 95 18.32 -13.45 -17.49
C GLY A 95 17.10 -12.53 -17.68
N LYS A 96 16.27 -12.73 -18.71
CA LYS A 96 15.04 -11.95 -18.92
C LYS A 96 14.00 -12.28 -17.85
N PHE A 97 13.28 -11.26 -17.37
CA PHE A 97 12.19 -11.46 -16.41
C PHE A 97 11.00 -12.16 -17.07
N MET A 98 10.58 -13.29 -16.50
CA MET A 98 9.56 -14.18 -17.08
C MET A 98 8.14 -13.61 -17.10
N PHE A 99 7.85 -12.62 -16.24
CA PHE A 99 6.50 -12.06 -16.08
C PHE A 99 6.38 -10.62 -16.61
N GLY A 100 7.32 -10.20 -17.45
CA GLY A 100 7.24 -8.91 -18.14
C GLY A 100 6.21 -8.93 -19.27
N SER A 101 5.77 -7.75 -19.70
CA SER A 101 5.04 -7.62 -20.96
C SER A 101 5.94 -8.08 -22.12
N ASN A 102 5.45 -8.98 -22.97
CA ASN A 102 6.10 -9.33 -24.23
C ASN A 102 5.99 -8.20 -25.25
#